data_AF-A0A842JCT0-F1
#
_entry.id   AF-A0A842JCT0-F1
#
_cell.length_a   1.000
_cell.length_b   1.000
_cell.length_c   1.000
_cell.angle_alpha   90.00
_cell.angle_beta   90.00
_cell.angle_gamma   90.00
#
_symmetry.space_group_name_H-M   'P 1'
#
loop_
_entity.id
_entity.type
_entity.pdbx_description
1 polymer ?
#
loop_
_entity_poly.entity_id
_entity_poly.type
_entity_poly.pdbx_seq_one_letter_code
_entity_poly.pdbx_strand_id
1 'polypeptide(L)'
;MKKNIKEVKGIEFVCKKCDTSLSLNFSTLENFVYTCPNCGEIWVSQVSLIDGLNALKRGIEIFSMQEMRVNLICDDEKDKR
;
A
#
# COMPACT_ATOMS: atom_id res chain seq x y z
N MET A 1 2.46 -17.56 2.83
CA MET A 1 3.67 -17.29 3.66
C MET A 1 3.30 -16.25 4.74
N LYS A 2 3.69 -16.41 6.02
CA LYS A 2 3.37 -15.42 7.08
C LYS A 2 4.38 -14.27 7.02
N LYS A 3 3.92 -13.02 6.78
CA LYS A 3 4.77 -11.81 6.80
C LYS A 3 4.47 -10.99 8.07
N ASN A 4 5.52 -10.50 8.73
CA ASN A 4 5.36 -9.68 9.94
C ASN A 4 4.99 -8.25 9.54
N ILE A 5 4.05 -7.60 10.26
CA ILE A 5 3.65 -6.23 9.95
C ILE A 5 4.80 -5.22 10.06
N LYS A 6 5.81 -5.50 10.90
CA LYS A 6 7.04 -4.68 11.02
C LYS A 6 7.92 -4.70 9.76
N GLU A 7 7.70 -5.66 8.85
CA GLU A 7 8.43 -5.77 7.58
C GLU A 7 7.74 -4.99 6.45
N VAL A 8 6.54 -4.46 6.68
CA VAL A 8 5.82 -3.64 5.69
C VAL A 8 6.43 -2.26 5.64
N LYS A 9 7.20 -1.98 4.59
CA LYS A 9 7.93 -0.71 4.40
C LYS A 9 7.17 0.29 3.51
N GLY A 10 6.08 -0.10 2.88
CA GLY A 10 5.40 0.74 1.92
C GLY A 10 4.28 0.03 1.19
N ILE A 11 3.83 0.67 0.12
CA ILE A 11 2.76 0.22 -0.75
C ILE A 11 3.23 0.30 -2.22
N GLU A 12 2.82 -0.65 -3.03
CA GLU A 12 3.04 -0.63 -4.47
C GLU A 12 1.73 -0.31 -5.20
N PHE A 13 1.78 0.66 -6.11
CA PHE A 13 0.71 0.99 -7.03
C PHE A 13 1.05 0.45 -8.41
N VAL A 14 0.15 -0.33 -9.00
CA VAL A 14 0.31 -0.84 -10.37
C VAL A 14 -0.73 -0.17 -11.26
N CYS A 15 -0.26 0.48 -12.33
CA CYS A 15 -1.16 1.10 -13.31
C CYS A 15 -1.88 0.03 -14.13
N LYS A 16 -3.22 -0.02 -14.04
CA LYS A 16 -4.03 -0.98 -14.80
C LYS A 16 -3.97 -0.83 -16.33
N LYS A 17 -3.43 0.29 -16.83
CA LYS A 17 -3.39 0.60 -18.27
C LYS A 17 -2.07 0.21 -18.94
N CYS A 18 -0.96 0.32 -18.22
CA CYS A 18 0.38 0.10 -18.77
C CYS A 18 1.29 -0.72 -17.85
N ASP A 19 0.73 -1.32 -16.80
CA ASP A 19 1.38 -2.19 -15.82
C ASP A 19 2.63 -1.60 -15.14
N THR A 20 2.80 -0.29 -15.25
CA THR A 20 3.89 0.42 -14.57
C THR A 20 3.64 0.40 -13.07
N SER A 21 4.63 -0.06 -12.32
CA SER A 21 4.58 -0.04 -10.86
C SER A 21 5.29 1.17 -10.27
N LEU A 22 4.71 1.70 -9.19
CA LEU A 22 5.27 2.75 -8.35
C LEU A 22 5.21 2.29 -6.90
N SER A 23 6.38 2.00 -6.34
CA SER A 23 6.51 1.67 -4.92
C SER A 23 6.78 2.93 -4.11
N LEU A 24 5.97 3.17 -3.08
CA LEU A 24 6.13 4.29 -2.17
C LEU A 24 6.36 3.78 -0.75
N ASN A 25 7.38 4.34 -0.10
CA ASN A 25 7.60 4.12 1.31
C ASN A 25 6.59 4.95 2.13
N PHE A 26 6.07 4.41 3.23
CA PHE A 26 5.21 5.16 4.15
C PHE A 26 5.90 6.40 4.75
N SER A 27 7.24 6.47 4.72
CA SER A 27 8.00 7.64 5.14
C SER A 27 8.00 8.79 4.13
N THR A 28 7.69 8.55 2.85
CA THR A 28 7.77 9.55 1.76
C THR A 28 6.41 9.84 1.13
N LEU A 29 5.34 9.54 1.87
CA LEU A 29 3.98 9.47 1.37
C LEU A 29 3.38 10.85 1.04
N GLU A 30 4.01 11.93 1.51
CA GLU A 30 3.62 13.32 1.25
C GLU A 30 3.71 13.72 -0.24
N ASN A 31 4.47 12.97 -1.06
CA ASN A 31 4.70 13.26 -2.48
C ASN A 31 3.92 12.34 -3.43
N PHE A 32 2.75 11.84 -3.04
CA PHE A 32 1.96 10.94 -3.89
C PHE A 32 1.51 11.60 -5.20
N VAL A 33 1.76 10.94 -6.33
CA VAL A 33 1.36 11.41 -7.67
C VAL A 33 0.05 10.73 -8.09
N TYR A 34 -0.98 11.52 -8.38
CA TYR A 34 -2.31 11.04 -8.74
C TYR A 34 -2.44 10.52 -10.18
N THR A 35 -1.39 10.71 -10.98
CA THR A 35 -1.25 10.19 -12.34
C THR A 35 -0.18 9.12 -12.41
N CYS A 36 -0.36 8.17 -13.33
CA CYS A 36 0.68 7.21 -13.67
C CYS A 36 1.87 7.98 -14.27
N PRO A 37 3.10 7.80 -13.74
CA PRO A 37 4.27 8.50 -14.24
C PRO A 37 4.68 8.08 -15.66
N ASN A 38 4.19 6.94 -16.14
CA ASN A 38 4.50 6.43 -17.48
C ASN A 38 3.49 6.87 -18.54
N CYS A 39 2.17 6.72 -18.29
CA CYS A 39 1.15 6.96 -19.32
C CYS A 39 0.22 8.16 -19.03
N GLY A 40 0.40 8.85 -17.90
CA GLY A 40 -0.41 10.00 -17.51
C GLY A 40 -1.84 9.70 -17.06
N GLU A 41 -2.25 8.42 -17.05
CA GLU A 41 -3.58 7.99 -16.63
C GLU A 41 -3.82 8.33 -15.15
N ILE A 42 -5.00 8.84 -14.81
CA ILE A 42 -5.39 9.08 -13.42
C ILE A 42 -5.74 7.74 -12.79
N TRP A 43 -4.83 7.18 -12.00
CA TRP A 43 -5.03 5.91 -11.32
C TRP A 43 -5.69 6.01 -9.94
N VAL A 44 -5.78 7.22 -9.36
CA VAL A 44 -6.40 7.43 -8.05
C VAL A 44 -6.99 8.84 -7.90
N SER A 45 -8.16 8.97 -7.25
CA SER A 45 -8.74 10.27 -6.90
C SER A 45 -8.02 10.86 -5.67
N GLN A 46 -7.57 12.12 -5.77
CA GLN A 46 -6.66 12.76 -4.80
C GLN A 46 -7.14 12.74 -3.35
N VAL A 47 -8.45 12.87 -3.12
CA VAL A 47 -9.00 13.10 -1.77
C VAL A 47 -9.11 11.80 -0.96
N SER A 48 -9.48 10.69 -1.60
CA SER A 48 -9.78 9.44 -0.87
C SER A 48 -8.55 8.61 -0.50
N LEU A 49 -7.45 8.75 -1.26
CA LEU A 49 -6.27 7.89 -1.08
C LEU A 49 -5.35 8.37 0.03
N ILE A 50 -5.09 9.68 0.13
CA ILE A 50 -4.19 10.21 1.17
C ILE A 50 -4.75 9.89 2.56
N ASP A 51 -6.06 10.06 2.76
CA ASP A 51 -6.73 9.69 4.00
C ASP A 51 -6.66 8.18 4.27
N GLY A 52 -6.89 7.34 3.24
CA GLY A 52 -6.76 5.89 3.35
C GLY A 52 -5.34 5.44 3.71
N LEU A 53 -4.32 6.05 3.11
CA LEU A 53 -2.92 5.74 3.38
C LEU A 53 -2.48 6.22 4.78
N ASN A 54 -2.95 7.38 5.21
CA ASN A 54 -2.70 7.88 6.57
C ASN A 54 -3.38 6.99 7.62
N ALA A 55 -4.61 6.53 7.37
CA ALA A 55 -5.29 5.59 8.24
C ALA A 55 -4.55 4.24 8.31
N LEU A 56 -4.06 3.74 7.17
CA LEU A 56 -3.27 2.50 7.12
C LEU A 56 -1.96 2.64 7.92
N LYS A 57 -1.22 3.75 7.73
CA LYS A 57 0.01 4.04 8.47
C LYS A 57 -0.23 4.05 9.98
N ARG A 58 -1.24 4.80 10.44
CA ARG A 58 -1.64 4.86 11.86
C ARG A 58 -2.02 3.48 12.40
N GLY A 59 -2.76 2.68 11.63
CA GLY A 59 -3.12 1.32 12.02
C GLY A 59 -1.88 0.44 12.25
N ILE A 60 -0.92 0.46 11.32
CA ILE A 60 0.34 -0.28 11.44
C ILE A 60 1.13 0.15 12.69
N GLU A 61 1.21 1.46 12.95
CA GLU A 61 1.89 2.01 14.13
C GLU A 61 1.22 1.53 15.43
N ILE A 62 -0.11 1.64 15.54
CA ILE A 62 -0.87 1.18 16.72
C ILE A 62 -0.63 -0.30 16.98
N PHE A 63 -0.70 -1.15 15.95
CA PHE A 63 -0.47 -2.59 16.08
C PHE A 63 0.96 -2.92 16.49
N SER A 64 1.93 -2.10 16.09
CA SER A 64 3.33 -2.30 16.42
C SER A 64 3.66 -2.00 17.89
N MET A 65 2.81 -1.23 18.57
CA MET A 65 2.98 -0.83 19.98
C MET A 65 2.31 -1.78 20.98
N GLN A 66 1.53 -2.76 20.52
CA GLN A 66 0.81 -3.69 21.40
C GLN A 66 1.71 -4.85 21.86
N GLU A 67 1.39 -5.45 23.01
CA GLU A 67 2.04 -6.68 23.50
C GLU A 67 1.58 -7.95 22.75
N MET A 68 0.71 -7.81 21.75
CA MET A 68 0.20 -8.90 20.91
C MET A 68 0.99 -9.03 19.59
N ARG A 69 1.07 -10.26 19.05
CA ARG A 69 1.64 -10.48 17.70
C ARG A 69 0.59 -10.26 16.62
N VAL A 70 0.79 -9.25 15.78
CA VAL A 70 -0.07 -8.98 14.61
C VAL A 70 0.58 -9.52 13.35
N ASN A 71 -0.15 -10.37 12.61
CA ASN A 71 0.26 -10.90 11.32
C ASN A 71 -0.79 -10.53 10.26
N LEU A 72 -0.33 -10.15 9.07
CA LEU A 72 -1.22 -10.01 7.92
C LEU A 72 -1.38 -11.39 7.27
N ILE A 73 -2.63 -11.82 7.13
CA ILE A 73 -2.99 -13.03 6.42
C ILE A 73 -3.39 -12.61 5.01
N CYS A 74 -2.64 -13.05 4.01
CA CYS A 74 -2.98 -12.87 2.61
C CYS A 74 -3.59 -14.17 2.10
N ASP A 75 -4.70 -14.09 1.37
CA ASP A 75 -5.12 -15.20 0.52
C ASP A 75 -4.11 -15.32 -0.63
N ASP A 76 -3.54 -16.51 -0.79
CA ASP A 76 -2.76 -16.79 -2.00
C ASP A 76 -3.79 -16.84 -3.15
N GLU A 77 -3.65 -15.99 -4.17
CA GLU A 77 -4.39 -16.14 -5.45
C GLU A 77 -3.92 -17.41 -6.19
N LYS A 78 -4.14 -18.56 -5.58
CA LYS A 78 -3.96 -19.88 -6.15
C LYS A 78 -5.26 -20.64 -5.97
N ASP A 79 -6.28 -20.25 -6.75
CA ASP A 79 -7.22 -21.18 -7.40
C ASP A 79 -8.31 -20.42 -8.16
N LYS A 80 -7.90 -19.81 -9.28
CA LYS A 80 -8.78 -19.70 -10.45
C LYS A 80 -8.07 -20.36 -11.62
N ARG A 81 -8.00 -21.69 -11.57
CA ARG A 81 -7.82 -22.53 -12.76
C ARG A 81 -9.15 -22.65 -13.49
#